data_AF-A0AA86IQ43-F1
#
_entry.id   AF-A0AA86IQ43-F1
#
_cell.length_a   1.000
_cell.length_b   1.000
_cell.length_c   1.000
_cell.angle_alpha   90.00
_cell.angle_beta   90.00
_cell.angle_gamma   90.00
#
_symmetry.space_group_name_H-M   'P 1'
#
loop_
_entity.id
_entity.type
_entity.pdbx_description
1 polymer ?
#
loop_
_entity_poly.entity_id
_entity_poly.type
_entity_poly.pdbx_seq_one_letter_code
_entity_poly.pdbx_strand_id
1 'polypeptide(L)'
;MQFITNGPDIPESLLQAHEEGRVVFFCGAGISYPARLPGFKGLVEEIYRLNGTEPTDIEQAAFKRGQYDATLDLLERRLPGQRLDVRSALVSALKPNTRIKGAVDTQAALLCLARNSQGLLKLVTTNFDRTFHVAARRTRQAFKEYSSPMLPIPKIAGGMDWYFCMG
;
A
#
# COMPACT_ATOMS: atom_id res chain seq x y z
N MET A 1 7.95 10.90 24.34
CA MET A 1 9.40 11.06 24.08
C MET A 1 9.63 11.54 22.65
N GLN A 2 10.48 12.55 22.44
CA GLN A 2 10.92 13.00 21.11
C GLN A 2 12.34 12.49 20.82
N PHE A 3 12.53 11.76 19.71
CA PHE A 3 13.83 11.20 19.33
C PHE A 3 14.67 12.13 18.44
N ILE A 4 14.05 13.17 17.87
CA ILE A 4 14.68 14.20 17.06
C ILE A 4 14.08 15.57 17.43
N THR A 5 14.83 16.64 17.23
CA THR A 5 14.37 18.01 17.49
C THR A 5 13.11 18.32 16.68
N ASN A 6 12.05 18.80 17.34
CA ASN A 6 10.73 19.07 16.74
C ASN A 6 10.06 17.84 16.09
N GLY A 7 10.48 16.62 16.46
CA GLY A 7 9.86 15.39 16.03
C GLY A 7 8.50 15.14 16.70
N PRO A 8 7.74 14.15 16.21
CA PRO A 8 6.52 13.73 16.89
C PRO A 8 6.84 13.25 18.31
N ASP A 9 5.97 13.58 19.25
CA ASP A 9 6.06 13.03 20.59
C ASP A 9 5.51 11.60 20.59
N ILE A 10 6.39 10.62 20.80
CA ILE A 10 6.04 9.21 20.78
C ILE A 10 5.63 8.78 22.20
N PRO A 11 4.42 8.23 22.40
CA PRO A 11 3.98 7.78 23.72
C PRO A 11 4.88 6.67 24.27
N GLU A 12 5.24 6.76 25.55
CA GLU A 12 6.04 5.73 26.23
C GLU A 12 5.35 4.35 26.19
N SER A 13 4.01 4.33 26.29
CA SER A 13 3.21 3.11 26.15
C SER A 13 3.36 2.43 24.79
N LEU A 14 3.63 3.19 23.73
CA LEU A 14 3.88 2.63 22.40
C LEU A 14 5.28 2.01 22.32
N LEU A 15 6.28 2.64 22.95
CA LEU A 15 7.65 2.11 23.03
C LEU A 15 7.66 0.80 23.80
N GLN A 16 7.03 0.77 24.98
CA GLN A 16 6.91 -0.46 25.78
C GLN A 16 6.17 -1.56 25.00
N ALA A 17 5.06 -1.23 24.32
CA ALA A 17 4.36 -2.20 23.48
C ALA A 17 5.23 -2.70 22.32
N HIS A 18 6.10 -1.87 21.77
CA HIS A 18 7.04 -2.25 20.70
C HIS A 18 8.10 -3.22 21.22
N GLU A 19 8.71 -2.92 22.36
CA GLU A 19 9.69 -3.78 23.04
C GLU A 19 9.11 -5.15 23.42
N GLU A 20 7.87 -5.16 23.93
CA GLU A 20 7.13 -6.39 24.23
C GLU A 20 6.61 -7.12 22.97
N GLY A 21 6.89 -6.59 21.78
CA GLY A 21 6.50 -7.17 20.51
C GLY A 21 4.99 -7.19 20.27
N ARG A 22 4.22 -6.28 20.87
CA ARG A 22 2.76 -6.17 20.76
C ARG A 22 2.28 -5.22 19.66
N VAL A 23 3.17 -4.47 19.03
CA VAL A 23 2.83 -3.52 17.97
C VAL A 23 2.64 -4.22 16.61
N VAL A 24 1.63 -3.77 15.87
CA VAL A 24 1.36 -4.16 14.47
C VAL A 24 1.25 -2.88 13.63
N PHE A 25 1.94 -2.84 12.50
CA PHE A 25 1.90 -1.70 11.58
C PHE A 25 0.88 -1.91 10.48
N PHE A 26 -0.14 -1.06 10.39
CA PHE A 26 -1.09 -1.03 9.27
C PHE A 26 -0.69 0.07 8.29
N CYS A 27 -0.41 -0.32 7.05
CA CYS A 27 0.15 0.54 6.02
C CYS A 27 -0.85 0.72 4.87
N GLY A 28 -1.22 1.97 4.58
CA GLY A 28 -2.03 2.33 3.42
C GLY A 28 -1.21 3.03 2.33
N ALA A 29 -1.88 3.52 1.28
CA ALA A 29 -1.20 4.07 0.09
C ALA A 29 -0.27 5.27 0.39
N GLY A 30 -0.50 5.94 1.53
CA GLY A 30 0.33 7.05 2.03
C GLY A 30 1.83 6.75 2.07
N ILE A 31 2.22 5.52 2.42
CA ILE A 31 3.65 5.15 2.51
C ILE A 31 4.35 5.09 1.15
N SER A 32 3.59 5.04 0.05
CA SER A 32 4.11 4.94 -1.31
C SER A 32 4.13 6.28 -2.05
N TYR A 33 3.72 7.38 -1.41
CA TYR A 33 3.81 8.74 -1.98
C TYR A 33 5.22 9.12 -2.46
N PRO A 34 6.31 8.83 -1.71
CA PRO A 34 7.67 9.11 -2.18
C PRO A 34 8.04 8.39 -3.49
N ALA A 35 7.37 7.28 -3.82
CA ALA A 35 7.54 6.56 -5.07
C ALA A 35 6.74 7.14 -6.25
N ARG A 36 6.11 8.31 -6.08
CA ARG A 36 5.27 9.03 -7.05
C ARG A 36 4.08 8.23 -7.55
N LEU A 37 3.48 7.41 -6.70
CA LEU A 37 2.19 6.82 -7.02
C LEU A 37 1.09 7.89 -6.99
N PRO A 38 0.10 7.81 -7.88
CA PRO A 38 -0.99 8.77 -7.92
C PRO A 38 -1.90 8.60 -6.69
N GLY A 39 -2.51 9.71 -6.25
CA GLY A 39 -3.69 9.65 -5.40
C GLY A 39 -4.90 9.13 -6.19
N PHE A 40 -6.03 8.85 -5.52
CA PHE A 40 -7.17 8.18 -6.16
C PHE A 40 -7.70 8.93 -7.40
N LYS A 41 -7.82 10.26 -7.33
CA LYS A 41 -8.20 11.08 -8.50
C LYS A 41 -7.27 10.84 -9.70
N GLY A 42 -5.96 10.98 -9.48
CA GLY A 42 -4.95 10.81 -10.53
C GLY A 42 -4.88 9.38 -11.04
N LEU A 43 -5.22 8.39 -10.20
CA LEU A 43 -5.32 7.00 -10.61
C LEU A 43 -6.46 6.81 -11.60
N VAL A 44 -7.64 7.38 -11.34
CA VAL A 44 -8.77 7.31 -12.28
C VAL A 44 -8.41 8.01 -13.60
N GLU A 45 -7.83 9.21 -13.54
CA GLU A 45 -7.36 9.93 -14.76
C GLU A 45 -6.38 9.07 -15.58
N GLU A 46 -5.43 8.42 -14.93
CA GLU A 46 -4.46 7.56 -15.59
C GLU A 46 -5.11 6.29 -16.19
N ILE A 47 -6.12 5.72 -15.52
CA ILE A 47 -6.87 4.57 -16.05
C ILE A 47 -7.62 4.95 -17.34
N TYR A 48 -8.27 6.12 -17.39
CA TYR A 48 -8.90 6.62 -18.62
C TYR A 48 -7.87 6.79 -19.74
N ARG A 49 -6.75 7.45 -19.42
CA ARG A 49 -5.63 7.68 -20.36
C ARG A 49 -5.08 6.38 -20.94
N LEU A 50 -4.85 5.36 -20.10
CA LEU A 50 -4.32 4.06 -20.50
C LEU A 50 -5.30 3.23 -21.33
N ASN A 51 -6.60 3.40 -21.11
CA ASN A 51 -7.64 2.78 -21.93
C ASN A 51 -7.97 3.59 -23.20
N GLY A 52 -7.33 4.75 -23.40
CA GLY A 52 -7.51 5.58 -24.59
C GLY A 52 -8.94 6.10 -24.76
N THR A 53 -9.65 6.38 -23.66
CA THR A 53 -11.04 6.82 -23.67
C THR A 53 -11.24 8.03 -22.77
N GLU A 54 -12.29 8.81 -23.04
CA GLU A 54 -12.70 9.96 -22.24
C GLU A 54 -13.96 9.64 -21.44
N PRO A 55 -14.19 10.29 -20.27
CA PRO A 55 -15.41 10.12 -19.50
C PRO A 55 -16.67 10.55 -20.27
N THR A 56 -17.73 9.74 -20.19
CA THR A 56 -19.09 10.18 -20.60
C THR A 56 -19.63 11.27 -19.65
N ASP A 57 -20.72 11.95 -20.00
CA ASP A 57 -21.29 13.00 -19.12
C ASP A 57 -21.62 12.50 -17.71
N ILE A 58 -22.13 11.27 -17.61
CA ILE A 58 -22.49 10.64 -16.33
C ILE A 58 -21.21 10.29 -15.54
N GLU A 59 -20.21 9.70 -16.19
CA GLU A 59 -18.90 9.40 -15.59
C GLU A 59 -18.21 10.68 -15.12
N GLN A 60 -18.23 11.74 -15.95
CA GLN A 60 -17.61 13.02 -15.65
C GLN A 60 -18.31 13.73 -14.48
N ALA A 61 -19.63 13.62 -14.38
CA ALA A 61 -20.38 14.13 -13.24
C ALA A 61 -20.02 13.40 -11.93
N ALA A 62 -19.90 12.06 -11.97
CA ALA A 62 -19.46 11.27 -10.82
C ALA A 62 -18.02 11.62 -10.41
N PHE A 63 -17.12 11.72 -11.39
CA PHE A 63 -15.71 12.07 -11.18
C PHE A 63 -15.55 13.45 -10.53
N LYS A 64 -16.26 14.47 -11.04
CA LYS A 64 -16.24 15.83 -10.47
C LYS A 64 -16.78 15.91 -9.04
N ARG A 65 -17.68 14.99 -8.66
CA ARG A 65 -18.19 14.85 -7.29
C ARG A 65 -17.27 14.06 -6.36
N GLY A 66 -16.12 13.58 -6.87
CA GLY A 66 -15.19 12.74 -6.11
C GLY A 66 -15.66 11.30 -5.92
N GLN A 67 -16.66 10.86 -6.68
CA GLN A 67 -17.21 9.50 -6.62
C GLN A 67 -16.39 8.56 -7.53
N TYR A 68 -15.12 8.38 -7.19
CA TYR A 68 -14.14 7.68 -8.04
C TYR A 68 -14.48 6.20 -8.22
N ASP A 69 -14.95 5.50 -7.18
CA ASP A 69 -15.40 4.11 -7.30
C ASP A 69 -16.56 3.98 -8.29
N ALA A 70 -17.59 4.82 -8.16
CA ALA A 70 -18.71 4.85 -9.09
C ALA A 70 -18.29 5.22 -10.52
N THR A 71 -17.28 6.09 -10.66
CA THR A 71 -16.72 6.45 -11.97
C THR A 71 -16.09 5.21 -12.64
N LEU A 72 -15.29 4.45 -11.90
CA LEU A 72 -14.66 3.23 -12.41
C LEU A 72 -15.68 2.12 -12.66
N ASP A 73 -16.71 1.98 -11.84
CA ASP A 73 -17.81 1.02 -12.06
C ASP A 73 -18.56 1.31 -13.37
N LEU A 74 -18.80 2.59 -13.67
CA LEU A 74 -19.42 3.01 -14.94
C LEU A 74 -18.50 2.74 -16.13
N LEU A 75 -17.21 3.05 -16.01
CA LEU A 75 -16.21 2.75 -17.02
C LEU A 75 -16.12 1.23 -17.31
N GLU A 76 -16.05 0.42 -16.25
CA GLU A 76 -15.98 -1.04 -16.32
C GLU A 76 -17.15 -1.62 -17.12
N ARG A 77 -18.37 -1.09 -16.94
CA ARG A 77 -19.56 -1.60 -17.65
C ARG A 77 -19.54 -1.36 -19.16
N ARG A 78 -18.83 -0.33 -19.64
CA ARG A 78 -18.82 0.03 -21.07
C ARG A 78 -17.57 -0.39 -21.83
N LEU A 79 -16.47 -0.71 -21.14
CA LEU A 79 -15.26 -1.18 -21.81
C LEU A 79 -15.47 -2.59 -22.39
N PRO A 80 -14.93 -2.90 -23.59
CA PRO A 80 -15.08 -4.23 -24.20
C PRO A 80 -14.57 -5.38 -23.32
N GLY A 81 -13.39 -5.22 -22.70
CA GLY A 81 -12.82 -6.18 -21.74
C GLY A 81 -13.30 -5.95 -20.30
N GLN A 82 -14.23 -5.02 -20.10
CA GLN A 82 -14.86 -4.68 -18.84
C GLN A 82 -13.83 -4.55 -17.70
N ARG A 83 -13.95 -5.42 -16.69
CA ARG A 83 -13.09 -5.44 -15.50
C ARG A 83 -11.62 -5.69 -15.83
N LEU A 84 -11.34 -6.49 -16.86
CA LEU A 84 -9.97 -6.88 -17.19
C LEU A 84 -9.17 -5.69 -17.73
N ASP A 85 -9.81 -4.85 -18.55
CA ASP A 85 -9.19 -3.64 -19.11
C ASP A 85 -8.89 -2.63 -18.00
N VAL A 86 -9.86 -2.39 -17.10
CA VAL A 86 -9.67 -1.52 -15.92
C VAL A 86 -8.55 -2.05 -15.03
N ARG A 87 -8.50 -3.36 -14.73
CA ARG A 87 -7.45 -3.95 -13.88
C ARG A 87 -6.07 -3.90 -14.54
N SER A 88 -5.99 -4.11 -15.85
CA SER A 88 -4.72 -4.01 -16.59
C SER A 88 -4.16 -2.57 -16.54
N ALA A 89 -5.03 -1.59 -16.75
CA ALA A 89 -4.68 -0.18 -16.61
C ALA A 89 -4.27 0.17 -15.17
N LEU A 90 -5.03 -0.28 -14.17
CA LEU A 90 -4.73 -0.11 -12.74
C LEU A 90 -3.33 -0.63 -12.39
N VAL A 91 -2.98 -1.85 -12.80
CA VAL A 91 -1.66 -2.45 -12.56
C VAL A 91 -0.55 -1.63 -13.23
N SER A 92 -0.82 -1.05 -14.39
CA SER A 92 0.14 -0.20 -15.10
C SER A 92 0.33 1.16 -14.43
N ALA A 93 -0.76 1.77 -13.97
CA ALA A 93 -0.78 3.06 -13.26
C ALA A 93 -0.11 2.98 -11.88
N LEU A 94 -0.24 1.84 -11.18
CA LEU A 94 0.32 1.62 -9.84
C LEU A 94 1.77 1.11 -9.85
N LYS A 95 2.53 1.31 -10.93
CA LYS A 95 3.96 0.97 -10.97
C LYS A 95 4.78 2.04 -10.25
N PRO A 96 5.41 1.74 -9.10
CA PRO A 96 6.17 2.73 -8.35
C PRO A 96 7.46 3.13 -9.08
N ASN A 97 7.81 4.41 -9.04
CA ASN A 97 9.11 4.87 -9.52
C ASN A 97 10.19 4.71 -8.43
N THR A 98 10.78 3.52 -8.40
CA THR A 98 11.77 3.14 -7.38
C THR A 98 13.18 3.69 -7.63
N ARG A 99 13.40 4.38 -8.76
CA ARG A 99 14.70 5.00 -9.10
C ARG A 99 14.91 6.33 -8.36
N ILE A 100 13.84 6.91 -7.82
CA ILE A 100 13.89 8.15 -7.07
C ILE A 100 14.60 7.87 -5.73
N LYS A 101 15.49 8.79 -5.33
CA LYS A 101 16.16 8.74 -4.03
C LYS A 101 15.09 8.81 -2.93
N GLY A 102 15.14 7.87 -1.99
CA GLY A 102 14.19 7.81 -0.89
C GLY A 102 12.83 7.18 -1.20
N ALA A 103 12.61 6.69 -2.43
CA ALA A 103 11.32 6.12 -2.84
C ALA A 103 10.82 4.94 -1.98
N VAL A 104 11.73 4.26 -1.27
CA VAL A 104 11.42 3.06 -0.49
C VAL A 104 11.96 3.13 0.95
N ASP A 105 12.38 4.32 1.41
CA ASP A 105 13.00 4.48 2.73
C ASP A 105 11.98 4.23 3.85
N THR A 106 10.74 4.67 3.66
CA THR A 106 9.63 4.39 4.58
C THR A 106 9.38 2.89 4.73
N GLN A 107 9.37 2.15 3.62
CA GLN A 107 9.19 0.70 3.59
C GLN A 107 10.37 0.00 4.27
N ALA A 108 11.60 0.47 4.04
CA ALA A 108 12.79 -0.07 4.69
C ALA A 108 12.76 0.13 6.21
N ALA A 109 12.36 1.32 6.66
CA ALA A 109 12.18 1.63 8.07
C ALA A 109 11.06 0.78 8.70
N LEU A 110 9.93 0.63 8.01
CA LEU A 110 8.80 -0.19 8.47
C LEU A 110 9.17 -1.67 8.56
N LEU A 111 9.94 -2.23 7.61
CA LEU A 111 10.43 -3.61 7.69
C LEU A 111 11.34 -3.86 8.90
N CYS A 112 12.02 -2.81 9.38
CA CYS A 112 12.85 -2.87 10.57
C CYS A 112 11.99 -2.73 11.83
N LEU A 113 11.19 -1.68 11.91
CA LEU A 113 10.35 -1.34 13.07
C LEU A 113 9.26 -2.38 13.33
N ALA A 114 8.70 -3.00 12.29
CA ALA A 114 7.64 -3.99 12.45
C ALA A 114 8.14 -5.35 12.93
N ARG A 115 9.44 -5.53 13.22
CA ARG A 115 9.98 -6.76 13.80
C ARG A 115 10.06 -6.67 15.30
N ASN A 116 9.71 -7.77 15.97
CA ASN A 116 9.98 -7.93 17.39
C ASN A 116 11.42 -8.44 17.64
N SER A 117 11.78 -8.63 18.91
CA SER A 117 13.08 -9.18 19.33
C SER A 117 13.39 -10.58 18.81
N GLN A 118 12.39 -11.34 18.38
CA GLN A 118 12.52 -12.66 17.76
C GLN A 118 12.64 -12.58 16.22
N GLY A 119 12.63 -11.38 15.63
CA GLY A 119 12.69 -11.14 14.19
C GLY A 119 11.36 -11.30 13.45
N LEU A 120 10.26 -11.56 14.18
CA LEU A 120 8.93 -11.79 13.63
C LEU A 120 8.32 -10.49 13.10
N LEU A 121 7.91 -10.47 11.83
CA LEU A 121 7.33 -9.30 11.20
C LEU A 121 5.83 -9.18 11.51
N LYS A 122 5.40 -7.99 11.95
CA LYS A 122 3.99 -7.64 12.26
C LYS A 122 3.54 -6.42 11.46
N LEU A 123 3.24 -6.64 10.18
CA LEU A 123 2.90 -5.59 9.21
C LEU A 123 1.71 -6.00 8.34
N VAL A 124 0.75 -5.12 8.15
CA VAL A 124 -0.39 -5.33 7.26
C VAL A 124 -0.39 -4.20 6.24
N THR A 125 -0.46 -4.50 4.95
CA THR A 125 -0.61 -3.48 3.91
C THR A 125 -1.82 -3.74 3.03
N THR A 126 -2.54 -2.68 2.69
CA THR A 126 -3.62 -2.73 1.69
C THR A 126 -3.14 -2.29 0.31
N ASN A 127 -1.84 -2.02 0.14
CA ASN A 127 -1.27 -1.50 -1.10
C ASN A 127 -1.01 -2.63 -2.08
N PHE A 128 -1.33 -2.41 -3.35
CA PHE A 128 -1.05 -3.33 -4.46
C PHE A 128 0.38 -3.18 -5.03
N ASP A 129 1.08 -2.11 -4.68
CA ASP A 129 2.44 -1.86 -5.17
C ASP A 129 3.47 -2.79 -4.51
N ARG A 130 4.64 -2.95 -5.15
CA ARG A 130 5.73 -3.84 -4.69
C ARG A 130 6.87 -3.09 -4.00
N THR A 131 6.61 -1.93 -3.41
CA THR A 131 7.67 -1.12 -2.77
C THR A 131 8.35 -1.84 -1.61
N PHE A 132 7.61 -2.63 -0.83
CA PHE A 132 8.18 -3.47 0.24
C PHE A 132 9.13 -4.54 -0.28
N HIS A 133 8.79 -5.25 -1.36
CA HIS A 133 9.70 -6.24 -1.97
C HIS A 133 10.99 -5.59 -2.46
N VAL A 134 10.88 -4.38 -3.02
CA VAL A 134 12.05 -3.61 -3.47
C VAL A 134 12.90 -3.16 -2.29
N ALA A 135 12.28 -2.65 -1.21
CA ALA A 135 12.97 -2.26 0.02
C ALA A 135 13.68 -3.44 0.67
N ALA A 136 13.00 -4.58 0.81
CA ALA A 136 13.53 -5.81 1.36
C ALA A 136 14.77 -6.29 0.60
N ARG A 137 14.72 -6.29 -0.74
CA ARG A 137 15.88 -6.65 -1.57
C ARG A 137 17.05 -5.69 -1.39
N ARG A 138 16.78 -4.38 -1.32
CA ARG A 138 17.83 -3.34 -1.16
C ARG A 138 18.50 -3.37 0.21
N THR A 139 17.74 -3.73 1.25
CA THR A 139 18.19 -3.68 2.66
C THR A 139 18.45 -5.06 3.26
N ARG A 140 18.30 -6.14 2.47
CA ARG A 140 18.45 -7.54 2.90
C ARG A 140 17.50 -7.94 4.04
N GLN A 141 16.33 -7.33 4.10
CA GLN A 141 15.28 -7.62 5.09
C GLN A 141 14.23 -8.57 4.49
N ALA A 142 14.60 -9.84 4.28
CA ALA A 142 13.68 -10.84 3.74
C ALA A 142 12.45 -11.02 4.66
N PHE A 143 11.28 -11.22 4.06
CA PHE A 143 10.03 -11.45 4.79
C PHE A 143 9.18 -12.49 4.07
N LYS A 144 8.30 -13.14 4.83
CA LYS A 144 7.28 -14.02 4.28
C LYS A 144 6.00 -13.24 4.02
N GLU A 145 5.51 -13.29 2.79
CA GLU A 145 4.26 -12.66 2.37
C GLU A 145 3.10 -13.64 2.44
N TYR A 146 1.95 -13.14 2.86
CA TYR A 146 0.65 -13.80 2.78
C TYR A 146 -0.32 -12.88 2.07
N SER A 147 -1.05 -13.39 1.09
CA SER A 147 -1.99 -12.59 0.28
C SER A 147 -3.39 -13.16 0.36
N SER A 148 -4.40 -12.30 0.22
CA SER A 148 -5.80 -12.72 0.20
C SER A 148 -6.06 -13.69 -0.97
N PRO A 149 -6.91 -14.73 -0.80
CA PRO A 149 -7.69 -15.09 0.39
C PRO A 149 -6.92 -15.96 1.40
N MET A 150 -5.64 -16.27 1.15
CA MET A 150 -4.85 -17.24 1.92
C MET A 150 -4.16 -16.59 3.12
N LEU A 151 -4.97 -15.99 4.00
CA LEU A 151 -4.54 -15.40 5.25
C LEU A 151 -4.29 -16.47 6.33
N PRO A 152 -3.18 -16.38 7.09
CA PRO A 152 -3.02 -17.22 8.27
C PRO A 152 -4.09 -16.84 9.31
N ILE A 153 -4.64 -17.85 9.98
CA ILE A 153 -5.56 -17.62 11.10
C ILE A 153 -4.76 -17.00 12.26
N PRO A 154 -5.17 -15.86 12.83
CA PRO A 154 -4.53 -15.28 14.00
C PRO A 154 -4.52 -16.28 15.16
N LYS A 155 -3.35 -16.85 15.44
CA LYS A 155 -3.16 -17.64 16.67
C LYS A 155 -2.82 -16.68 17.80
N ILE A 156 -3.60 -16.74 18.88
CA ILE A 156 -3.44 -15.90 20.07
C ILE A 156 -2.10 -16.15 20.78
N ALA A 157 -1.39 -17.24 20.45
CA ALA A 157 -0.04 -17.51 20.91
C ALA A 157 0.81 -18.14 19.79
N GLY A 158 1.96 -17.51 19.47
CA GLY A 158 3.05 -18.14 18.73
C GLY A 158 3.27 -17.64 17.29
N GLY A 159 4.24 -16.75 17.14
CA GLY A 159 5.21 -16.74 16.04
C GLY A 159 4.70 -16.96 14.61
N MET A 160 3.97 -16.00 14.02
CA MET A 160 3.86 -15.93 12.56
C MET A 160 4.17 -14.53 12.03
N ASP A 161 4.87 -14.48 10.90
CA ASP A 161 5.01 -13.29 10.08
C ASP A 161 3.61 -12.89 9.58
N TRP A 162 3.20 -11.67 9.91
CA TRP A 162 2.05 -11.03 9.32
C TRP A 162 2.63 -10.04 8.32
N TYR A 163 2.64 -10.39 7.04
CA TYR A 163 2.73 -9.43 5.95
C TYR A 163 1.54 -9.72 5.06
N PHE A 164 0.52 -8.88 5.12
CA PHE A 164 -0.64 -9.00 4.26
C PHE A 164 -0.52 -8.06 3.07
N CYS A 165 -0.70 -8.57 1.87
CA CYS A 165 -0.89 -7.77 0.66
C CYS A 165 -2.26 -8.13 0.06
N MET A 166 -3.10 -7.13 -0.17
CA MET A 166 -4.30 -7.30 -0.99
C MET A 166 -3.84 -7.52 -2.43
N GLY A 167 -4.11 -8.71 -2.99
CA GLY A 167 -3.66 -9.13 -4.33
C GLY A 167 -4.43 -8.51 -5.48
#